data_AF-A0A5A5S9H7-F1
#
_entry.id   AF-A0A5A5S9H7-F1
#
_cell.length_a   1.000
_cell.length_b   1.000
_cell.length_c   1.000
_cell.angle_alpha   90.00
_cell.angle_beta   90.00
_cell.angle_gamma   90.00
#
_symmetry.space_group_name_H-M   'P 1'
#
loop_
_entity.id
_entity.type
_entity.pdbx_description
1 polymer ?
#
loop_
_entity_poly.entity_id
_entity_poly.type
_entity_poly.pdbx_seq_one_letter_code
_entity_poly.pdbx_strand_id
1 'polypeptide(L)'
;MTGSVEPKLLIPLLTGKSAVIEMADSRYSYLGDSLPAIIFNLFLKPDLVLGKIFTGNNLEYLILLIIPLVWGLSWRYSAPIIAAIPALALNLLADHAPQKNLTTQYSLPILPFLFLAVIATLAHNSNWLKQPKWIITWAIIAFFALAKYGYFWSLYLNSLDTWSATQKALTQITTSESVLTTSRIAPHLTHREMIKLAIEGSQSLDLNQFNYILLDRRHPGWSSSPELIDDHLNKLNQNENFRLIVNQDDVFLYRALTTPQGTK
;
A
#
# COMPACT_ATOMS: atom_id res chain seq x y z
N MET A 1 31.77 21.17 17.69
CA MET A 1 31.57 19.79 17.18
C MET A 1 30.20 19.73 16.54
N THR A 2 30.14 20.04 15.24
CA THR A 2 28.91 20.05 14.43
C THR A 2 28.70 18.65 13.87
N GLY A 3 27.80 17.89 14.48
CA GLY A 3 27.36 16.59 13.95
C GLY A 3 26.42 16.82 12.78
N SER A 4 26.95 16.73 11.56
CA SER A 4 26.15 16.62 10.35
C SER A 4 25.37 15.31 10.39
N VAL A 5 24.05 15.39 10.57
CA VAL A 5 23.15 14.26 10.36
C VAL A 5 23.13 13.97 8.85
N GLU A 6 23.91 12.99 8.40
CA GLU A 6 23.81 12.50 7.04
C GLU A 6 22.40 11.90 6.81
N PRO A 7 21.68 12.28 5.73
CA PRO A 7 20.38 11.72 5.40
C PRO A 7 20.39 10.21 5.07
N LYS A 8 21.57 9.55 5.10
CA LYS A 8 21.75 8.12 4.80
C LYS A 8 21.29 7.17 5.91
N LEU A 9 20.90 7.67 7.09
CA LEU A 9 20.62 6.83 8.25
C LEU A 9 19.15 6.71 8.69
N LEU A 10 18.23 7.53 8.18
CA LEU A 10 16.88 7.60 8.77
C LEU A 10 15.99 6.41 8.41
N ILE A 11 15.99 5.98 7.15
CA ILE A 11 15.06 4.93 6.68
C ILE A 11 15.41 3.55 7.27
N PRO A 12 16.67 3.08 7.31
CA PRO A 12 17.00 1.79 7.91
C PRO A 12 16.82 1.74 9.43
N LEU A 13 16.91 2.91 10.10
CA LEU A 13 16.70 3.03 11.55
C LEU A 13 15.20 2.94 11.91
N LEU A 14 14.32 3.46 11.05
CA LEU A 14 12.86 3.47 11.27
C LEU A 14 12.16 2.21 10.77
N THR A 15 12.67 1.58 9.70
CA THR A 15 12.02 0.43 9.05
C THR A 15 12.69 -0.91 9.37
N GLY A 16 13.84 -0.89 10.07
CA GLY A 16 14.73 -2.03 10.20
C GLY A 16 15.56 -2.23 8.93
N LYS A 17 16.85 -2.54 9.08
CA LYS A 17 17.75 -2.79 7.93
C LYS A 17 17.26 -3.92 7.02
N SER A 18 16.53 -4.90 7.57
CA SER A 18 15.96 -6.02 6.81
C SER A 18 14.86 -5.58 5.85
N ALA A 19 13.92 -4.71 6.27
CA ALA A 19 12.79 -4.33 5.43
C ALA A 19 13.21 -3.56 4.16
N VAL A 20 14.23 -2.70 4.26
CA VAL A 20 14.77 -1.98 3.10
C VAL A 20 15.43 -2.95 2.13
N ILE A 21 16.15 -3.95 2.64
CA ILE A 21 16.81 -4.98 1.84
C ILE A 21 15.74 -5.87 1.18
N GLU A 22 14.75 -6.36 1.94
CA GLU A 22 13.63 -7.17 1.42
C GLU A 22 12.82 -6.42 0.35
N MET A 23 12.58 -5.12 0.54
CA MET A 23 11.92 -4.29 -0.48
C MET A 23 12.80 -4.09 -1.72
N ALA A 24 14.11 -3.95 -1.55
CA ALA A 24 15.03 -3.84 -2.67
C ALA A 24 15.10 -5.17 -3.45
N ASP A 25 15.22 -6.29 -2.75
CA ASP A 25 15.30 -7.63 -3.32
C ASP A 25 14.01 -8.01 -4.05
N SER A 26 12.84 -7.73 -3.45
CA SER A 26 11.55 -8.04 -4.07
C SER A 26 11.25 -7.20 -5.32
N ARG A 27 11.85 -6.02 -5.48
CA ARG A 27 11.52 -5.08 -6.57
C ARG A 27 12.63 -4.91 -7.61
N TYR A 28 13.87 -5.17 -7.25
CA TYR A 28 15.05 -4.85 -8.07
C TYR A 28 16.06 -6.01 -8.15
N SER A 29 15.71 -7.23 -7.72
CA SER A 29 16.59 -8.41 -7.77
C SER A 29 17.17 -8.71 -9.16
N TYR A 30 16.50 -8.31 -10.24
CA TYR A 30 17.05 -8.43 -11.61
C TYR A 30 18.34 -7.59 -11.82
N LEU A 31 18.61 -6.61 -10.97
CA LEU A 31 19.84 -5.81 -10.95
C LEU A 31 20.90 -6.40 -10.01
N GLY A 32 20.60 -7.43 -9.22
CA GLY A 32 21.57 -8.14 -8.39
C GLY A 32 21.04 -8.53 -7.02
N ASP A 33 21.80 -9.40 -6.33
CA ASP A 33 21.38 -10.06 -5.09
C ASP A 33 21.74 -9.28 -3.81
N SER A 34 22.11 -8.00 -3.95
CA SER A 34 22.41 -7.13 -2.81
C SER A 34 22.22 -5.66 -3.16
N LEU A 35 21.94 -4.83 -2.15
CA LEU A 35 21.76 -3.39 -2.36
C LEU A 35 22.94 -2.70 -3.09
N PRO A 36 24.22 -2.96 -2.75
CA PRO A 36 25.33 -2.41 -3.53
C PRO A 36 25.33 -2.89 -4.98
N ALA A 37 25.08 -4.19 -5.22
CA ALA A 37 25.03 -4.74 -6.58
C ALA A 37 23.92 -4.08 -7.42
N ILE A 38 22.74 -3.88 -6.84
CA ILE A 38 21.62 -3.16 -7.46
C ILE A 38 22.03 -1.74 -7.86
N ILE A 39 22.66 -0.99 -6.94
CA ILE A 39 23.11 0.39 -7.18
C ILE A 39 24.15 0.45 -8.30
N PHE A 40 25.16 -0.43 -8.29
CA PHE A 40 26.20 -0.43 -9.31
C PHE A 40 25.66 -0.86 -10.67
N ASN A 41 24.82 -1.90 -10.72
CA ASN A 41 24.26 -2.40 -11.97
C ASN A 41 23.26 -1.45 -12.62
N LEU A 42 22.72 -0.47 -11.89
CA LEU A 42 21.97 0.64 -12.49
C LEU A 42 22.82 1.41 -13.53
N PHE A 43 24.13 1.48 -13.33
CA PHE A 43 25.06 2.16 -14.25
C PHE A 43 25.85 1.18 -15.11
N LEU A 44 26.21 0.02 -14.55
CA LEU A 44 27.05 -0.97 -15.24
C LEU A 44 26.28 -1.87 -16.22
N LYS A 45 24.95 -1.98 -16.08
CA LYS A 45 24.12 -2.85 -16.93
C LYS A 45 22.99 -2.05 -17.61
N PRO A 46 23.31 -1.13 -18.53
CA PRO A 46 22.32 -0.27 -19.18
C PRO A 46 21.26 -1.06 -19.94
N ASP A 47 21.60 -2.21 -20.53
CA ASP A 47 20.65 -3.05 -21.26
C ASP A 47 19.50 -3.55 -20.37
N LEU A 48 19.81 -3.95 -19.12
CA LEU A 48 18.80 -4.37 -18.15
C LEU A 48 17.90 -3.21 -17.73
N VAL A 49 18.49 -2.03 -17.51
CA VAL A 49 17.79 -0.81 -17.09
C VAL A 49 16.85 -0.35 -18.20
N LEU A 50 17.36 -0.24 -19.44
CA LEU A 50 16.57 0.16 -20.60
C LEU A 50 15.48 -0.87 -20.90
N GLY A 51 15.79 -2.16 -20.79
CA GLY A 51 14.79 -3.24 -20.93
C GLY A 51 13.67 -3.15 -19.90
N LYS A 52 13.95 -2.67 -18.67
CA LYS A 52 12.91 -2.45 -17.67
C LYS A 52 12.12 -1.16 -17.90
N ILE A 53 12.77 -0.09 -18.39
CA ILE A 53 12.13 1.20 -18.67
C ILE A 53 11.18 1.09 -19.87
N PHE A 54 11.62 0.50 -20.98
CA PHE A 54 10.87 0.44 -22.23
C PHE A 54 9.99 -0.80 -22.30
N THR A 55 8.93 -0.81 -21.50
CA THR A 55 7.92 -1.88 -21.47
C THR A 55 6.53 -1.31 -21.74
N GLY A 56 5.61 -2.15 -22.25
CA GLY A 56 4.22 -1.76 -22.47
C GLY A 56 3.54 -1.25 -21.19
N ASN A 57 3.78 -1.92 -20.05
CA ASN A 57 3.23 -1.53 -18.76
C ASN A 57 3.73 -0.14 -18.31
N ASN A 58 5.01 0.17 -18.56
CA ASN A 58 5.56 1.49 -18.24
C ASN A 58 4.99 2.57 -19.16
N LEU A 59 4.79 2.27 -20.45
CA LEU A 59 4.17 3.18 -21.39
C LEU A 59 2.71 3.48 -20.99
N GLU A 60 1.93 2.45 -20.67
CA GLU A 60 0.57 2.61 -20.15
C GLU A 60 0.55 3.48 -18.90
N TYR A 61 1.41 3.17 -17.92
CA TYR A 61 1.55 3.95 -16.69
C TYR A 61 1.84 5.43 -16.97
N LEU A 62 2.81 5.73 -17.84
CA LEU A 62 3.16 7.10 -18.22
C LEU A 62 2.02 7.83 -18.92
N ILE A 63 1.32 7.15 -19.83
CA ILE A 63 0.16 7.71 -20.52
C ILE A 63 -0.92 8.07 -19.50
N LEU A 64 -1.30 7.14 -18.63
CA LEU A 64 -2.34 7.38 -17.63
C LEU A 64 -1.95 8.49 -16.64
N LEU A 65 -0.67 8.58 -16.28
CA LEU A 65 -0.15 9.61 -15.38
C LEU A 65 -0.21 11.01 -16.01
N ILE A 66 0.07 11.12 -17.31
CA ILE A 66 0.22 12.40 -18.01
C ILE A 66 -1.09 12.86 -18.67
N ILE A 67 -1.95 11.95 -19.12
CA ILE A 67 -3.16 12.27 -19.90
C ILE A 67 -4.09 13.30 -19.24
N PRO A 68 -4.28 13.37 -17.90
CA PRO A 68 -5.13 14.40 -17.30
C PRO A 68 -4.54 15.81 -17.43
N LEU A 69 -3.23 15.92 -17.61
CA LEU A 69 -2.46 17.16 -17.59
C LEU A 69 -1.83 17.52 -18.94
N VAL A 70 -1.91 16.64 -19.95
CA VAL A 70 -1.21 16.76 -21.24
C VAL A 70 -1.48 18.11 -21.93
N TRP A 71 -2.73 18.49 -22.10
CA TRP A 71 -3.25 19.71 -21.50
C TRP A 71 -2.47 21.02 -21.42
N GLY A 72 -1.68 21.10 -20.38
CA GLY A 72 -0.95 22.28 -19.96
C GLY A 72 0.53 22.00 -19.87
N LEU A 73 1.01 20.85 -20.36
CA LEU A 73 2.44 20.57 -20.41
C LEU A 73 3.06 21.19 -21.65
N SER A 74 4.22 21.82 -21.47
CA SER A 74 5.03 22.39 -22.54
C SER A 74 6.49 22.05 -22.29
N TRP A 75 7.20 21.67 -23.35
CA TRP A 75 8.63 21.38 -23.28
C TRP A 75 9.44 22.56 -22.72
N ARG A 76 9.01 23.81 -23.02
CA ARG A 76 9.70 25.03 -22.59
C ARG A 76 9.59 25.30 -21.07
N TYR A 77 8.56 24.76 -20.42
CA TYR A 77 8.24 25.01 -19.02
C TYR A 77 8.22 23.71 -18.18
N SER A 78 8.94 22.70 -18.64
CA SER A 78 9.02 21.37 -18.03
C SER A 78 10.07 21.24 -16.93
N ALA A 79 10.83 22.30 -16.63
CA ALA A 79 11.90 22.27 -15.62
C ALA A 79 11.46 21.68 -14.25
N PRO A 80 10.24 21.93 -13.73
CA PRO A 80 9.80 21.30 -12.48
C PRO A 80 9.78 19.76 -12.53
N ILE A 81 9.54 19.16 -13.71
CA ILE A 81 9.49 17.70 -13.90
C ILE A 81 10.83 17.04 -13.59
N ILE A 82 11.95 17.77 -13.67
CA ILE A 82 13.28 17.26 -13.27
C ILE A 82 13.26 16.75 -11.83
N ALA A 83 12.55 17.43 -10.94
CA ALA A 83 12.44 17.03 -9.54
C ALA A 83 11.55 15.80 -9.32
N ALA A 84 10.71 15.41 -10.30
CA ALA A 84 9.96 14.16 -10.27
C ALA A 84 10.76 12.94 -10.76
N ILE A 85 11.91 13.14 -11.42
CA ILE A 85 12.71 12.06 -12.01
C ILE A 85 13.04 10.95 -11.01
N PRO A 86 13.47 11.22 -9.76
CA PRO A 86 13.80 10.13 -8.82
C PRO A 86 12.61 9.24 -8.51
N ALA A 87 11.44 9.82 -8.21
CA ALA A 87 10.22 9.06 -7.91
C ALA A 87 9.73 8.29 -9.15
N LEU A 88 9.77 8.93 -10.32
CA LEU A 88 9.39 8.29 -11.57
C LEU A 88 10.31 7.12 -11.92
N ALA A 89 11.63 7.30 -11.79
CA ALA A 89 12.63 6.26 -12.04
C ALA A 89 12.41 5.05 -11.12
N LEU A 90 12.18 5.28 -9.83
CA LEU A 90 11.88 4.20 -8.88
C LEU A 90 10.65 3.40 -9.31
N ASN A 91 9.59 4.06 -9.79
CA ASN A 91 8.37 3.39 -10.23
C ASN A 91 8.56 2.61 -11.54
N LEU A 92 9.26 3.19 -12.52
CA LEU A 92 9.50 2.55 -13.83
C LEU A 92 10.42 1.33 -13.72
N LEU A 93 11.46 1.44 -12.89
CA LEU A 93 12.47 0.38 -12.71
C LEU A 93 12.01 -0.74 -11.79
N ALA A 94 10.95 -0.54 -11.01
CA ALA A 94 10.47 -1.56 -10.09
C ALA A 94 9.83 -2.72 -10.84
N ASP A 95 10.16 -3.93 -10.40
CA ASP A 95 9.44 -5.15 -10.74
C ASP A 95 8.25 -5.39 -9.80
N HIS A 96 7.42 -4.37 -9.68
CA HIS A 96 6.33 -4.35 -8.72
C HIS A 96 5.14 -3.62 -9.30
N ALA A 97 4.13 -4.39 -9.72
CA ALA A 97 2.96 -3.86 -10.41
C ALA A 97 2.25 -2.70 -9.67
N PRO A 98 2.11 -2.70 -8.33
CA PRO A 98 1.53 -1.57 -7.62
C PRO A 98 2.24 -0.23 -7.89
N GLN A 99 3.57 -0.20 -8.09
CA GLN A 99 4.29 1.06 -8.36
C GLN A 99 3.94 1.71 -9.70
N LYS A 100 3.30 0.95 -10.59
CA LYS A 100 2.87 1.37 -11.93
C LYS A 100 1.35 1.52 -12.01
N ASN A 101 0.66 1.39 -10.88
CA ASN A 101 -0.78 1.49 -10.79
C ASN A 101 -1.18 2.80 -10.09
N LEU A 102 -1.93 3.65 -10.79
CA LEU A 102 -2.37 4.96 -10.28
C LEU A 102 -3.35 4.87 -9.09
N THR A 103 -3.94 3.70 -8.82
CA THR A 103 -4.80 3.52 -7.63
C THR A 103 -3.99 3.34 -6.34
N THR A 104 -2.67 3.47 -6.40
CA THR A 104 -1.76 3.33 -5.28
C THR A 104 -0.97 4.61 -5.03
N GLN A 105 -0.36 4.72 -3.86
CA GLN A 105 0.31 5.92 -3.38
C GLN A 105 1.61 6.27 -4.14
N TYR A 106 2.18 5.35 -4.93
CA TYR A 106 3.53 5.50 -5.47
C TYR A 106 3.70 6.64 -6.47
N SER A 107 2.61 7.09 -7.09
CA SER A 107 2.66 8.21 -8.05
C SER A 107 2.45 9.58 -7.39
N LEU A 108 2.00 9.63 -6.12
CA LEU A 108 1.72 10.88 -5.42
C LEU A 108 2.93 11.84 -5.37
N PRO A 109 4.19 11.39 -5.17
CA PRO A 109 5.34 12.29 -5.15
C PRO A 109 5.64 12.96 -6.50
N ILE A 110 5.11 12.43 -7.62
CA ILE A 110 5.34 12.96 -8.97
C ILE A 110 4.38 14.14 -9.27
N LEU A 111 3.15 14.07 -8.75
CA LEU A 111 2.07 14.99 -9.11
C LEU A 111 2.38 16.48 -8.85
N PRO A 112 2.96 16.90 -7.70
CA PRO A 112 3.26 18.30 -7.45
C PRO A 112 4.11 18.95 -8.54
N PHE A 113 5.09 18.22 -9.06
CA PHE A 113 5.98 18.72 -10.11
C PHE A 113 5.32 18.78 -11.48
N LEU A 114 4.41 17.85 -11.80
CA LEU A 114 3.58 17.95 -12.99
C LEU A 114 2.65 19.16 -12.91
N PHE A 115 2.04 19.42 -11.75
CA PHE A 115 1.22 20.62 -11.55
C PHE A 115 2.04 21.91 -11.67
N LEU A 116 3.25 21.97 -11.11
CA LEU A 116 4.13 23.13 -11.26
C LEU A 116 4.49 23.40 -12.73
N ALA A 117 4.73 22.36 -13.53
CA ALA A 117 4.98 22.51 -14.97
C ALA A 117 3.75 23.05 -15.72
N VAL A 118 2.54 22.58 -15.35
CA VAL A 118 1.28 23.11 -15.90
C VAL A 118 1.07 24.58 -15.51
N ILE A 119 1.28 24.93 -14.24
CA ILE A 119 1.16 26.30 -13.73
C ILE A 119 2.14 27.23 -14.45
N ALA A 120 3.40 26.82 -14.60
CA ALA A 120 4.42 27.60 -15.32
C ALA A 120 4.04 27.82 -16.78
N THR A 121 3.47 26.81 -17.45
CA THR A 121 3.00 26.90 -18.83
C THR A 121 1.82 27.85 -18.97
N LEU A 122 0.86 27.80 -18.03
CA LEU A 122 -0.29 28.70 -17.98
C LEU A 122 0.12 30.15 -17.75
N ALA A 123 1.06 30.40 -16.84
CA ALA A 123 1.58 31.75 -16.55
C ALA A 123 2.20 32.41 -17.79
N HIS A 124 2.66 31.63 -18.76
CA HIS A 124 3.24 32.10 -20.02
C HIS A 124 2.29 31.94 -21.23
N ASN A 125 1.03 31.56 -21.02
CA ASN A 125 0.04 31.33 -22.09
C ASN A 125 0.53 30.38 -23.20
N SER A 126 1.39 29.41 -22.84
CA SER A 126 2.02 28.46 -23.78
C SER A 126 1.30 27.12 -23.86
N ASN A 127 0.14 26.99 -23.22
CA ASN A 127 -0.73 25.82 -23.31
C ASN A 127 -1.47 25.77 -24.66
N TRP A 128 -1.59 24.58 -25.23
CA TRP A 128 -2.38 24.26 -26.42
C TRP A 128 -3.90 24.40 -26.19
N LEU A 129 -4.44 24.00 -25.04
CA LEU A 129 -5.85 24.27 -24.68
C LEU A 129 -5.98 25.55 -23.85
N LYS A 130 -6.34 26.66 -24.50
CA LYS A 130 -6.37 28.00 -23.86
C LYS A 130 -7.65 28.35 -23.12
N GLN A 131 -8.80 27.80 -23.52
CA GLN A 131 -10.09 28.21 -22.98
C GLN A 131 -10.42 27.40 -21.71
N PRO A 132 -10.74 28.05 -20.58
CA PRO A 132 -11.04 27.37 -19.32
C PRO A 132 -12.13 26.29 -19.44
N LYS A 133 -13.16 26.52 -20.26
CA LYS A 133 -14.23 25.54 -20.49
C LYS A 133 -13.70 24.19 -20.99
N TRP A 134 -12.74 24.19 -21.93
CA TRP A 134 -12.17 22.96 -22.48
C TRP A 134 -11.25 22.26 -21.49
N ILE A 135 -10.53 23.02 -20.67
CA ILE A 135 -9.71 22.50 -19.58
C ILE A 135 -10.59 21.76 -18.57
N ILE A 136 -11.70 22.39 -18.16
CA ILE A 136 -12.67 21.80 -17.22
C ILE A 136 -13.31 20.56 -17.84
N THR A 137 -13.77 20.63 -19.08
CA THR A 137 -14.34 19.49 -19.79
C THR A 137 -13.35 18.32 -19.87
N TRP A 138 -12.08 18.59 -20.18
CA TRP A 138 -11.05 17.57 -20.22
C TRP A 138 -10.78 16.97 -18.84
N ALA A 139 -10.69 17.79 -17.79
CA ALA A 139 -10.50 17.32 -16.42
C ALA A 139 -11.65 16.42 -15.97
N ILE A 140 -12.89 16.75 -16.32
CA ILE A 140 -14.07 15.93 -16.04
C ILE A 140 -14.00 14.60 -16.79
N ILE A 141 -13.68 14.62 -18.10
CA ILE A 141 -13.53 13.39 -18.90
C ILE A 141 -12.42 12.51 -18.31
N ALA A 142 -11.25 13.07 -18.02
CA ALA A 142 -10.14 12.35 -17.44
C ALA A 142 -10.47 11.76 -16.06
N PHE A 143 -11.18 12.52 -15.22
CA PHE A 143 -11.68 12.04 -13.93
C PHE A 143 -12.57 10.81 -14.12
N PHE A 144 -13.60 10.89 -14.96
CA PHE A 144 -14.50 9.74 -15.16
C PHE A 144 -13.83 8.54 -15.83
N ALA A 145 -12.92 8.79 -16.77
CA ALA A 145 -12.15 7.72 -17.42
C ALA A 145 -11.22 6.98 -16.44
N LEU A 146 -10.66 7.68 -15.44
CA LEU A 146 -9.68 7.14 -14.51
C LEU A 146 -10.23 6.84 -13.11
N ALA A 147 -11.49 7.15 -12.82
CA ALA A 147 -12.10 7.00 -11.50
C ALA A 147 -12.18 5.55 -10.98
N LYS A 148 -11.94 4.55 -11.85
CA LYS A 148 -12.00 3.11 -11.50
C LYS A 148 -13.26 2.74 -10.72
N TYR A 149 -14.42 3.27 -11.15
CA TYR A 149 -15.72 3.12 -10.47
C TYR A 149 -16.12 1.65 -10.20
N GLY A 150 -15.61 0.69 -10.99
CA GLY A 150 -15.80 -0.74 -10.74
C GLY A 150 -15.34 -1.19 -9.35
N TYR A 151 -14.35 -0.54 -8.74
CA TYR A 151 -13.88 -0.83 -7.38
C TYR A 151 -14.96 -0.58 -6.32
N PHE A 152 -15.91 0.30 -6.60
CA PHE A 152 -17.05 0.51 -5.70
C PHE A 152 -17.84 -0.78 -5.53
N TRP A 153 -18.19 -1.43 -6.63
CA TRP A 153 -18.96 -2.66 -6.63
C TRP A 153 -18.13 -3.89 -6.25
N SER A 154 -16.82 -3.90 -6.51
CA SER A 154 -15.98 -5.08 -6.29
C SER A 154 -15.12 -5.10 -5.03
N LEU A 155 -14.67 -3.95 -4.51
CA LEU A 155 -13.77 -3.88 -3.35
C LEU A 155 -14.45 -3.37 -2.10
N TYR A 156 -15.24 -2.29 -2.24
CA TYR A 156 -15.84 -1.58 -1.11
C TYR A 156 -17.12 -2.25 -0.63
N LEU A 157 -17.95 -2.75 -1.54
CA LEU A 157 -19.19 -3.45 -1.18
C LEU A 157 -18.99 -4.95 -0.91
N ASN A 158 -17.79 -5.49 -1.15
CA ASN A 158 -17.53 -6.93 -1.07
C ASN A 158 -17.79 -7.50 0.32
N SER A 159 -17.52 -6.74 1.39
CA SER A 159 -17.67 -7.19 2.79
C SER A 159 -18.95 -6.70 3.45
N LEU A 160 -19.99 -6.35 2.66
CA LEU A 160 -21.27 -5.94 3.23
C LEU A 160 -22.01 -7.10 3.90
N ASP A 161 -21.82 -8.33 3.41
CA ASP A 161 -22.45 -9.52 3.96
C ASP A 161 -21.96 -9.85 5.39
N THR A 162 -20.71 -9.50 5.72
CA THR A 162 -20.15 -9.68 7.08
C THR A 162 -20.24 -8.43 7.96
N TRP A 163 -20.63 -7.27 7.41
CA TRP A 163 -20.64 -5.98 8.12
C TRP A 163 -21.31 -6.06 9.50
N SER A 164 -22.54 -6.59 9.56
CA SER A 164 -23.31 -6.63 10.82
C SER A 164 -22.63 -7.51 11.87
N ALA A 165 -22.08 -8.65 11.46
CA ALA A 165 -21.36 -9.55 12.35
C ALA A 165 -20.03 -8.93 12.83
N THR A 166 -19.29 -8.26 11.94
CA THR A 166 -18.07 -7.52 12.29
C THR A 166 -18.36 -6.41 13.30
N GLN A 167 -19.40 -5.59 13.08
CA GLN A 167 -19.77 -4.53 14.02
C GLN A 167 -20.17 -5.11 15.38
N LYS A 168 -20.97 -6.19 15.40
CA LYS A 168 -21.34 -6.88 16.63
C LYS A 168 -20.13 -7.44 17.38
N ALA A 169 -19.14 -8.00 16.67
CA ALA A 169 -17.91 -8.47 17.28
C ALA A 169 -17.08 -7.31 17.85
N LEU A 170 -16.94 -6.21 17.10
CA LEU A 170 -16.20 -5.03 17.55
C LEU A 170 -16.78 -4.43 18.85
N THR A 171 -18.10 -4.43 19.05
CA THR A 171 -18.70 -3.91 20.30
C THR A 171 -18.41 -4.78 21.53
N GLN A 172 -18.05 -6.06 21.34
CA GLN A 172 -17.65 -6.94 22.45
C GLN A 172 -16.19 -6.69 22.89
N ILE A 173 -15.38 -6.04 22.05
CA ILE A 173 -13.99 -5.72 22.36
C ILE A 173 -13.94 -4.35 23.06
N THR A 174 -14.29 -4.33 24.35
CA THR A 174 -14.46 -3.10 25.14
C THR A 174 -13.16 -2.54 25.73
N THR A 175 -12.06 -3.27 25.62
CA THR A 175 -10.77 -2.96 26.26
C THR A 175 -9.69 -2.60 25.22
N SER A 176 -8.66 -1.89 25.67
CA SER A 176 -7.45 -1.60 24.87
C SER A 176 -6.45 -2.77 24.80
N GLU A 177 -6.92 -3.98 25.12
CA GLU A 177 -6.11 -5.20 25.18
C GLU A 177 -5.64 -5.67 23.79
N SER A 178 -4.72 -6.64 23.75
CA SER A 178 -4.07 -7.10 22.52
C SER A 178 -5.03 -7.85 21.60
N VAL A 179 -4.91 -7.61 20.28
CA VAL A 179 -5.79 -8.23 19.27
C VAL A 179 -5.02 -8.77 18.07
N LEU A 180 -5.35 -10.00 17.66
CA LEU A 180 -5.06 -10.51 16.31
C LEU A 180 -6.30 -10.36 15.43
N THR A 181 -6.17 -9.76 14.25
CA THR A 181 -7.33 -9.57 13.37
C THR A 181 -6.99 -9.55 11.88
N THR A 182 -8.00 -9.56 11.00
CA THR A 182 -7.81 -9.38 9.56
C THR A 182 -7.49 -7.93 9.20
N SER A 183 -6.80 -7.73 8.08
CA SER A 183 -6.33 -6.39 7.66
C SER A 183 -7.45 -5.39 7.38
N ARG A 184 -8.66 -5.86 7.02
CA ARG A 184 -9.84 -5.00 6.84
C ARG A 184 -10.40 -4.47 8.16
N ILE A 185 -10.29 -5.25 9.24
CA ILE A 185 -10.84 -4.90 10.55
C ILE A 185 -9.84 -4.05 11.36
N ALA A 186 -8.54 -4.29 11.19
CA ALA A 186 -7.47 -3.65 11.95
C ALA A 186 -7.56 -2.12 12.09
N PRO A 187 -7.91 -1.33 11.05
CA PRO A 187 -8.06 0.13 11.17
C PRO A 187 -9.02 0.57 12.29
N HIS A 188 -10.09 -0.19 12.52
CA HIS A 188 -11.09 0.07 13.56
C HIS A 188 -10.57 -0.18 14.98
N LEU A 189 -9.44 -0.88 15.10
CA LEU A 189 -8.88 -1.32 16.37
C LEU A 189 -7.62 -0.55 16.77
N THR A 190 -7.13 0.36 15.92
CA THR A 190 -5.83 1.08 16.00
C THR A 190 -5.55 1.85 17.29
N HIS A 191 -6.53 2.04 18.17
CA HIS A 191 -6.36 2.66 19.48
C HIS A 191 -5.75 1.72 20.54
N ARG A 192 -5.35 0.50 20.17
CA ARG A 192 -4.75 -0.51 21.06
C ARG A 192 -3.23 -0.48 21.00
N GLU A 193 -2.61 -0.85 22.12
CA GLU A 193 -1.15 -0.92 22.24
C GLU A 193 -0.56 -2.04 21.37
N MET A 194 -1.25 -3.18 21.26
CA MET A 194 -0.81 -4.31 20.44
C MET A 194 -1.90 -4.80 19.50
N ILE A 195 -1.64 -4.69 18.20
CA ILE A 195 -2.48 -5.26 17.14
C ILE A 195 -1.58 -5.99 16.18
N LYS A 196 -1.90 -7.24 15.87
CA LYS A 196 -1.24 -8.00 14.80
C LYS A 196 -2.26 -8.42 13.75
N LEU A 197 -1.77 -8.67 12.54
CA LEU A 197 -2.59 -9.08 11.40
C LEU A 197 -2.52 -10.59 11.19
N ALA A 198 -3.65 -11.21 10.91
CA ALA A 198 -3.76 -12.59 10.45
C ALA A 198 -3.42 -12.66 8.96
N ILE A 199 -2.13 -12.51 8.64
CA ILE A 199 -1.56 -12.53 7.28
C ILE A 199 -0.54 -13.66 7.13
N GLU A 200 -0.04 -13.91 5.94
CA GLU A 200 1.03 -14.88 5.68
C GLU A 200 2.20 -14.71 6.67
N GLY A 201 2.65 -15.82 7.24
CA GLY A 201 3.65 -15.86 8.32
C GLY A 201 3.05 -15.83 9.73
N SER A 202 1.81 -15.35 9.89
CA SER A 202 1.12 -15.28 11.19
C SER A 202 0.80 -16.65 11.78
N GLN A 203 0.84 -17.74 11.01
CA GLN A 203 0.60 -19.10 11.47
C GLN A 203 1.57 -19.54 12.58
N SER A 204 2.76 -18.93 12.62
CA SER A 204 3.79 -19.18 13.64
C SER A 204 3.62 -18.33 14.91
N LEU A 205 2.68 -17.39 14.93
CA LEU A 205 2.43 -16.56 16.12
C LEU A 205 1.87 -17.42 17.26
N ASP A 206 2.40 -17.21 18.46
CA ASP A 206 1.76 -17.71 19.67
C ASP A 206 0.44 -16.98 19.89
N LEU A 207 -0.68 -17.68 19.72
CA LEU A 207 -2.01 -17.10 19.87
C LEU A 207 -2.28 -16.66 21.31
N ASN A 208 -1.62 -17.26 22.31
CA ASN A 208 -1.82 -16.92 23.73
C ASN A 208 -1.30 -15.53 24.11
N GLN A 209 -0.57 -14.84 23.22
CA GLN A 209 -0.18 -13.44 23.44
C GLN A 209 -1.35 -12.45 23.26
N PHE A 210 -2.49 -12.91 22.71
CA PHE A 210 -3.64 -12.06 22.38
C PHE A 210 -4.79 -12.23 23.35
N ASN A 211 -5.37 -11.13 23.81
CA ASN A 211 -6.61 -11.16 24.60
C ASN A 211 -7.84 -11.42 23.72
N TYR A 212 -7.87 -10.88 22.50
CA TYR A 212 -8.91 -11.17 21.53
C TYR A 212 -8.35 -11.59 20.18
N ILE A 213 -9.09 -12.45 19.50
CA ILE A 213 -8.78 -12.84 18.13
C ILE A 213 -10.07 -12.70 17.33
N LEU A 214 -10.09 -11.73 16.40
CA LEU A 214 -11.24 -11.37 15.57
C LEU A 214 -10.94 -11.65 14.11
N LEU A 215 -11.53 -12.70 13.56
CA LEU A 215 -11.25 -13.19 12.21
C LEU A 215 -12.51 -13.11 11.34
N ASP A 216 -12.35 -12.65 10.10
CA ASP A 216 -13.37 -12.73 9.05
C ASP A 216 -12.86 -13.72 8.00
N ARG A 217 -13.51 -14.89 7.92
CA ARG A 217 -13.12 -15.97 7.02
C ARG A 217 -13.52 -15.67 5.57
N ARG A 218 -14.63 -14.97 5.35
CA ARG A 218 -15.12 -14.62 3.99
C ARG A 218 -14.27 -13.54 3.36
N HIS A 219 -13.82 -12.57 4.17
CA HIS A 219 -13.03 -11.41 3.72
C HIS A 219 -11.71 -11.29 4.50
N PRO A 220 -10.78 -12.25 4.32
CA PRO A 220 -9.51 -12.30 5.07
C PRO A 220 -8.60 -11.09 4.81
N GLY A 221 -8.74 -10.47 3.62
CA GLY A 221 -8.09 -9.21 3.27
C GLY A 221 -6.69 -9.38 2.68
N TRP A 222 -5.88 -8.33 2.76
CA TRP A 222 -4.53 -8.28 2.21
C TRP A 222 -3.62 -9.36 2.83
N SER A 223 -2.84 -10.04 1.98
CA SER A 223 -1.86 -11.07 2.35
C SER A 223 -2.43 -12.17 3.25
N SER A 224 -3.69 -12.55 3.06
CA SER A 224 -4.39 -13.53 3.88
C SER A 224 -5.36 -14.34 3.02
N SER A 225 -5.80 -15.49 3.51
CA SER A 225 -6.70 -16.39 2.78
C SER A 225 -7.66 -17.12 3.72
N PRO A 226 -8.80 -17.64 3.24
CA PRO A 226 -9.71 -18.43 4.07
C PRO A 226 -9.01 -19.63 4.73
N GLU A 227 -8.05 -20.25 4.04
CA GLU A 227 -7.26 -21.38 4.56
C GLU A 227 -6.34 -20.97 5.71
N LEU A 228 -5.75 -19.78 5.63
CA LEU A 228 -4.97 -19.21 6.72
C LEU A 228 -5.85 -18.92 7.93
N ILE A 229 -7.07 -18.39 7.71
CA ILE A 229 -8.04 -18.19 8.78
C ILE A 229 -8.46 -19.53 9.37
N ASP A 230 -8.69 -20.55 8.55
CA ASP A 230 -9.04 -21.91 9.01
C ASP A 230 -7.92 -22.54 9.86
N ASP A 231 -6.64 -22.34 9.52
CA ASP A 231 -5.52 -22.78 10.35
C ASP A 231 -5.56 -22.13 11.76
N HIS A 232 -5.83 -20.82 11.83
CA HIS A 232 -5.99 -20.13 13.12
C HIS A 232 -7.23 -20.63 13.88
N LEU A 233 -8.36 -20.83 13.20
CA LEU A 233 -9.58 -21.35 13.82
C LEU A 233 -9.37 -22.77 14.37
N ASN A 234 -8.65 -23.64 13.64
CA ASN A 234 -8.32 -24.98 14.10
C ASN A 234 -7.46 -24.96 15.37
N LYS A 235 -6.44 -24.10 15.42
CA LYS A 235 -5.61 -23.88 16.62
C LYS A 235 -6.44 -23.36 17.79
N LEU A 236 -7.36 -22.42 17.54
CA LEU A 236 -8.22 -21.85 18.57
C LEU A 236 -9.22 -22.85 19.14
N ASN A 237 -9.80 -23.70 18.29
CA ASN A 237 -10.73 -24.74 18.72
C ASN A 237 -10.07 -25.83 19.58
N GLN A 238 -8.76 -26.01 19.45
CA GLN A 238 -7.96 -26.93 20.28
C GLN A 238 -7.34 -26.26 21.50
N ASN A 239 -7.47 -24.93 21.64
CA ASN A 239 -6.84 -24.17 22.70
C ASN A 239 -7.84 -23.84 23.82
N GLU A 240 -7.71 -24.53 24.95
CA GLU A 240 -8.57 -24.35 26.12
C GLU A 240 -8.51 -22.93 26.73
N ASN A 241 -7.46 -22.14 26.42
CA ASN A 241 -7.34 -20.77 26.90
C ASN A 241 -8.28 -19.79 26.19
N PHE A 242 -8.94 -20.19 25.10
CA PHE A 242 -9.82 -19.30 24.34
C PHE A 242 -11.28 -19.75 24.39
N ARG A 243 -12.16 -18.77 24.53
CA ARG A 243 -13.61 -18.95 24.43
C ARG A 243 -14.16 -18.19 23.24
N LEU A 244 -14.92 -18.88 22.40
CA LEU A 244 -15.69 -18.27 21.30
C LEU A 244 -16.87 -17.45 21.86
N ILE A 245 -16.95 -16.17 21.49
CA ILE A 245 -18.00 -15.23 21.92
C ILE A 245 -18.94 -14.88 20.78
N VAL A 246 -18.40 -14.67 19.57
CA VAL A 246 -19.19 -14.39 18.37
C VAL A 246 -18.83 -15.39 17.29
N ASN A 247 -19.86 -16.01 16.71
CA ASN A 247 -19.78 -16.79 15.48
C ASN A 247 -21.03 -16.47 14.68
N GLN A 248 -20.88 -15.59 13.68
CA GLN A 248 -21.99 -15.17 12.83
C GLN A 248 -21.42 -14.76 11.48
N ASP A 249 -22.06 -15.18 10.39
CA ASP A 249 -21.66 -14.83 9.01
C ASP A 249 -20.17 -15.14 8.72
N ASP A 250 -19.64 -16.22 9.32
CA ASP A 250 -18.23 -16.62 9.27
C ASP A 250 -17.24 -15.55 9.80
N VAL A 251 -17.73 -14.67 10.67
CA VAL A 251 -16.94 -13.80 11.53
C VAL A 251 -16.86 -14.41 12.92
N PHE A 252 -15.64 -14.59 13.40
CA PHE A 252 -15.34 -15.26 14.65
C PHE A 252 -14.63 -14.32 15.62
N LEU A 253 -15.14 -14.23 16.84
CA LEU A 253 -14.47 -13.53 17.94
C LEU A 253 -14.18 -14.51 19.07
N TYR A 254 -12.90 -14.69 19.36
CA TYR A 254 -12.43 -15.41 20.55
C TYR A 254 -11.91 -14.42 21.59
N ARG A 255 -12.07 -14.77 22.86
CA ARG A 255 -11.48 -14.08 24.01
C ARG A 255 -10.68 -15.05 24.85
N ALA A 256 -9.50 -14.62 25.28
CA ALA A 256 -8.69 -15.37 26.22
C ALA A 256 -9.37 -15.44 27.61
N LEU A 257 -9.37 -16.62 28.22
CA LEU A 257 -9.89 -16.85 29.57
C LEU A 257 -8.94 -16.31 30.65
N THR A 258 -7.65 -16.24 30.33
CA THR A 258 -6.60 -15.67 31.16
C THR A 258 -5.97 -14.49 30.44
N THR A 259 -5.62 -13.44 31.17
CA THR A 259 -4.89 -12.30 30.58
C THR A 259 -3.50 -12.78 30.18
N PRO A 260 -3.08 -12.59 28.92
CA PRO A 260 -1.71 -12.88 28.49
C PRO A 260 -0.71 -12.18 29.42
N GLN A 261 0.29 -12.90 29.91
CA GLN A 261 1.39 -12.27 30.62
C GLN A 261 2.13 -11.39 29.60
N GLY A 262 1.98 -10.07 29.74
CA GLY A 262 2.56 -9.11 28.82
C GLY A 262 4.06 -9.32 28.67
N THR A 263 4.50 -9.59 27.44
CA THR A 263 5.88 -9.32 27.06
C THR A 263 6.00 -7.80 26.98
N LYS A 264 6.59 -7.22 28.03
CA LYS A 264 7.12 -5.85 27.97
C LYS A 264 8.24 -5.76 26.95
#